data_AF-A0A8C1KFV3-F1
#
_entry.id   AF-A0A8C1KFV3-F1
#
_cell.length_a   1.000
_cell.length_b   1.000
_cell.length_c   1.000
_cell.angle_alpha   90.00
_cell.angle_beta   90.00
_cell.angle_gamma   90.00
#
_symmetry.space_group_name_H-M   'P 1'
#
loop_
_entity.id
_entity.type
_entity.pdbx_description
1 polymer ?
#
loop_
_entity_poly.entity_id
_entity_poly.type
_entity_poly.pdbx_seq_one_letter_code
_entity_poly.pdbx_strand_id
1 'polypeptide(L)'
;MLARKGLLSDGFLLTRLAEDATQPSRIRPKSQRARFITKSGSCNVAHKNIREQGRFLQDVFTTMVDLKWQHSLLIFTSAFLCSWMLFAMVWWLLAFAHGDLEPRDPNEPGPVPCVTSIHSFTSAFLFSIEVQVTIGFGGRMVTEECPLAIIVLIIQNILGLIINAIMLGCVFMKTAQANRRAETLIFSRNAVIAPRNGRPTLMFRVGDLRKSMIISATIQLQVIRRTVTAEGEVIPVCQLDIQVENPLRSNGIFLVSPLIISHTIDRGSPLYEVSAQSLATEDLEIIVILEGVVETTGITMQARTSYTPEEILWGRRFVSIMTEEDGRYSVDYSKFGNTVPVRMPALSAKELDLTRGVQDSGPHEGKPQGWGLVRAGRGGYRRGGGRACDDTAAKPWYVQAEKEEEKKGQKKTVKLEEIGREVEEETIEDMSD
;
A
#
# COMPACT_ATOMS: atom_id res chain seq x y z
N MET A 1 8.73 -30.63 35.08
CA MET A 1 7.48 -30.94 34.34
C MET A 1 7.62 -30.43 32.92
N LEU A 2 7.26 -31.27 31.96
CA LEU A 2 7.68 -31.27 30.56
C LEU A 2 7.40 -29.96 29.80
N ALA A 3 8.44 -29.48 29.11
CA ALA A 3 8.33 -28.51 28.03
C ALA A 3 7.44 -29.07 26.92
N ARG A 4 6.29 -28.44 26.68
CA ARG A 4 5.46 -28.75 25.51
C ARG A 4 6.14 -28.20 24.26
N LYS A 5 6.59 -29.14 23.42
CA LYS A 5 7.10 -28.99 22.06
C LYS A 5 6.24 -28.02 21.24
N GLY A 6 6.92 -27.27 20.37
CA GLY A 6 6.38 -26.26 19.48
C GLY A 6 5.16 -26.73 18.68
N LEU A 7 4.17 -25.84 18.62
CA LEU A 7 2.87 -26.03 17.95
C LEU A 7 2.90 -25.70 16.44
N LEU A 8 4.08 -25.48 15.87
CA LEU A 8 4.26 -25.16 14.45
C LEU A 8 5.43 -25.98 13.90
N SER A 9 5.19 -26.64 12.78
CA SER A 9 6.28 -27.21 11.96
C SER A 9 7.24 -26.09 11.57
N ASP A 10 8.55 -26.33 11.72
CA ASP A 10 9.65 -25.39 11.42
C ASP A 10 9.57 -24.76 10.01
N GLY A 11 8.75 -25.30 9.11
CA GLY A 11 8.48 -24.70 7.79
C GLY A 11 7.64 -23.41 7.79
N PHE A 12 6.89 -23.10 8.86
CA PHE A 12 6.00 -21.92 8.89
C PHE A 12 6.58 -20.70 9.61
N LEU A 13 7.57 -20.89 10.49
CA LEU A 13 8.23 -19.79 11.21
C LEU A 13 9.47 -19.26 10.44
N LEU A 14 10.09 -20.10 9.61
CA LEU A 14 11.35 -19.79 8.91
C LEU A 14 11.19 -19.14 7.53
N THR A 15 9.99 -18.91 7.02
CA THR A 15 9.81 -18.34 5.67
C THR A 15 9.97 -16.82 5.58
N ARG A 16 10.25 -16.11 6.69
CA ARG A 16 10.67 -14.70 6.66
C ARG A 16 11.95 -14.35 7.42
N LEU A 17 12.58 -15.28 8.12
CA LEU A 17 13.87 -15.03 8.82
C LEU A 17 15.05 -15.82 8.25
N ALA A 18 14.84 -16.78 7.34
CA ALA A 18 15.91 -17.64 6.82
C ALA A 18 16.20 -17.47 5.32
N GLU A 19 15.89 -16.31 4.73
CA GLU A 19 16.33 -15.98 3.37
C GLU A 19 17.63 -15.15 3.36
N ASP A 20 18.33 -15.04 4.50
CA ASP A 20 19.66 -14.43 4.63
C ASP A 20 20.78 -15.45 4.94
N ALA A 21 20.49 -16.76 4.96
CA ALA A 21 21.50 -17.79 5.17
C ALA A 21 21.89 -18.47 3.84
N THR A 22 23.01 -17.99 3.30
CA THR A 22 23.80 -18.54 2.18
C THR A 22 23.83 -20.07 2.05
N GLN A 23 23.33 -20.59 0.93
CA GLN A 23 23.84 -21.81 0.28
C GLN A 23 23.87 -21.62 -1.26
N PRO A 24 25.04 -21.71 -1.93
CA PRO A 24 25.12 -21.56 -3.37
C PRO A 24 24.85 -22.91 -4.04
N SER A 25 23.57 -23.26 -4.25
CA SER A 25 23.25 -24.33 -5.20
C SER A 25 23.33 -23.74 -6.62
N ARG A 26 24.37 -24.14 -7.37
CA ARG A 26 24.55 -23.83 -8.80
C ARG A 26 23.50 -24.58 -9.63
N ILE A 27 22.27 -24.09 -9.61
CA ILE A 27 21.28 -24.32 -10.66
C ILE A 27 20.88 -22.94 -11.11
N ARG A 28 21.25 -22.52 -12.33
CA ARG A 28 20.73 -21.29 -12.93
C ARG A 28 19.20 -21.42 -12.90
N PRO A 29 18.46 -20.63 -12.09
CA PRO A 29 17.01 -20.69 -12.19
C PRO A 29 16.66 -20.24 -13.62
N LYS A 30 15.74 -20.98 -14.26
CA LYS A 30 15.04 -20.47 -15.45
C LYS A 30 14.72 -19.01 -15.17
N SER A 31 15.08 -18.10 -16.09
CA SER A 31 14.78 -16.66 -16.03
C SER A 31 13.44 -16.43 -15.33
N GLN A 32 13.46 -16.18 -14.01
CA GLN A 32 12.25 -16.02 -13.23
C GLN A 32 11.67 -14.69 -13.71
N ARG A 33 10.49 -14.77 -14.32
CA ARG A 33 9.79 -13.57 -14.78
C ARG A 33 9.59 -12.64 -13.58
N ALA A 34 9.78 -11.35 -13.81
CA ALA A 34 9.53 -10.36 -12.77
C ALA A 34 8.06 -10.41 -12.38
N ARG A 35 7.80 -10.71 -11.11
CA ARG A 35 6.47 -10.68 -10.50
C ARG A 35 6.08 -9.24 -10.18
N PHE A 36 4.81 -8.88 -10.34
CA PHE A 36 4.30 -7.53 -10.04
C PHE A 36 4.11 -7.31 -8.53
N ILE A 37 3.52 -8.28 -7.82
CA ILE A 37 3.37 -8.25 -6.35
C ILE A 37 4.00 -9.49 -5.74
N THR A 38 4.91 -9.33 -4.79
CA THR A 38 5.49 -10.46 -4.03
C THR A 38 4.43 -11.25 -3.23
N LYS A 39 4.70 -12.52 -2.86
CA LYS A 39 3.79 -13.27 -1.97
C LYS A 39 3.51 -12.56 -0.64
N SER A 40 4.48 -11.78 -0.17
CA SER A 40 4.40 -10.97 1.04
C SER A 40 3.53 -9.72 0.91
N GLY A 41 3.05 -9.38 -0.29
CA GLY A 41 2.20 -8.21 -0.55
C GLY A 41 2.95 -6.92 -0.88
N SER A 42 4.29 -6.95 -0.94
CA SER A 42 5.10 -5.83 -1.41
C SER A 42 5.07 -5.72 -2.94
N CYS A 43 4.95 -4.50 -3.46
CA CYS A 43 4.89 -4.22 -4.89
C CYS A 43 6.31 -4.17 -5.47
N ASN A 44 6.58 -4.96 -6.49
CA ASN A 44 7.88 -5.00 -7.17
C ASN A 44 7.88 -4.07 -8.39
N VAL A 45 7.61 -2.79 -8.14
CA VAL A 45 7.55 -1.73 -9.15
C VAL A 45 8.51 -0.64 -8.77
N ALA A 46 9.55 -0.44 -9.58
CA ALA A 46 10.51 0.63 -9.39
C ALA A 46 10.14 1.82 -10.29
N HIS A 47 9.69 2.91 -9.68
CA HIS A 47 9.44 4.16 -10.40
C HIS A 47 10.78 4.82 -10.77
N LYS A 48 10.99 5.09 -12.06
CA LYS A 48 12.19 5.75 -12.59
C LYS A 48 11.81 7.10 -13.21
N ASN A 49 12.72 8.07 -13.14
CA ASN A 49 12.59 9.39 -13.76
C ASN A 49 11.37 10.20 -13.25
N ILE A 50 11.20 10.30 -11.92
CA ILE A 50 10.21 11.21 -11.32
C ILE A 50 10.80 12.61 -11.28
N ARG A 51 10.30 13.52 -12.13
CA ARG A 51 10.80 14.90 -12.27
C ARG A 51 10.48 15.80 -11.07
N GLU A 52 9.57 15.40 -10.19
CA GLU A 52 9.03 16.22 -9.09
C GLU A 52 9.26 15.59 -7.71
N GLN A 53 10.52 15.37 -7.34
CA GLN A 53 10.89 14.84 -6.02
C GLN A 53 10.51 15.80 -4.86
N GLY A 54 10.36 17.10 -5.15
CA GLY A 54 9.98 18.10 -4.15
C GLY A 54 8.58 17.92 -3.57
N ARG A 55 7.67 17.21 -4.25
CA ARG A 55 6.32 16.91 -3.72
C ARG A 55 6.35 16.07 -2.44
N PHE A 56 7.32 15.17 -2.31
CA PHE A 56 7.50 14.40 -1.07
C PHE A 56 7.91 15.27 0.12
N LEU A 57 8.64 16.38 -0.13
CA LEU A 57 9.04 17.32 0.91
C LEU A 57 7.93 18.30 1.29
N GLN A 58 6.90 18.47 0.46
CA GLN A 58 5.74 19.28 0.82
C GLN A 58 4.85 18.56 1.83
N ASP A 59 4.80 17.22 1.77
CA ASP A 59 4.08 16.39 2.73
C ASP A 59 5.04 15.75 3.74
N VAL A 60 5.64 16.60 4.58
CA VAL A 60 6.61 16.18 5.60
C VAL A 60 5.98 15.23 6.61
N PHE A 61 4.71 15.45 6.96
CA PHE A 61 4.02 14.67 8.00
C PHE A 61 3.85 13.22 7.58
N THR A 62 3.27 12.96 6.39
CA THR A 62 3.09 11.58 5.92
C THR A 62 4.43 10.91 5.66
N THR A 63 5.38 11.64 5.06
CA THR A 63 6.74 11.13 4.82
C THR A 63 7.41 10.67 6.11
N MET A 64 7.31 11.45 7.19
CA MET A 64 7.91 11.09 8.47
C MET A 64 7.25 9.86 9.12
N VAL A 65 5.94 9.71 8.96
CA VAL A 65 5.18 8.55 9.44
C VAL A 65 5.53 7.30 8.63
N ASP A 66 5.77 7.40 7.33
CA ASP A 66 6.07 6.27 6.44
C ASP A 66 7.53 5.79 6.48
N LEU A 67 8.46 6.62 6.95
CA LEU A 67 9.87 6.22 7.14
C LEU A 67 10.01 5.01 8.06
N LYS A 68 11.13 4.28 8.00
CA LYS A 68 11.39 3.22 8.99
C LYS A 68 11.58 3.82 10.39
N TRP A 69 11.25 3.04 11.42
CA TRP A 69 11.40 3.45 12.84
C TRP A 69 12.79 4.01 13.18
N GLN A 70 13.84 3.42 12.63
CA GLN A 70 15.23 3.88 12.82
C GLN A 70 15.45 5.31 12.32
N HIS A 71 14.91 5.64 11.14
CA HIS A 71 15.03 6.98 10.57
C HIS A 71 14.14 7.99 11.30
N SER A 72 12.90 7.61 11.64
CA SER A 72 12.02 8.48 12.44
C SER A 72 12.65 8.82 13.79
N LEU A 73 13.21 7.84 14.51
CA LEU A 73 13.86 8.06 15.80
C LEU A 73 15.11 8.95 15.67
N LEU A 74 15.94 8.72 14.65
CA LEU A 74 17.09 9.57 14.36
C LEU A 74 16.67 11.03 14.10
N ILE A 75 15.63 11.25 13.29
CA ILE A 75 15.10 12.59 12.97
C ILE A 75 14.60 13.26 14.25
N PHE A 76 13.82 12.58 15.08
CA PHE A 76 13.33 13.16 16.34
C PHE A 76 14.44 13.52 17.31
N THR A 77 15.41 12.61 17.53
CA THR A 77 16.57 12.91 18.38
C THR A 77 17.37 14.08 17.83
N SER A 78 17.59 14.13 16.52
CA SER A 78 18.31 15.25 15.89
C SER A 78 17.56 16.58 16.04
N ALA A 79 16.24 16.59 15.91
CA ALA A 79 15.42 17.81 16.06
C ALA A 79 15.51 18.37 17.49
N PHE A 80 15.42 17.52 18.52
CA PHE A 80 15.62 17.98 19.91
C PHE A 80 17.02 18.50 20.15
N LEU A 81 18.05 17.74 19.77
CA LEU A 81 19.44 18.16 19.94
C LEU A 81 19.72 19.49 19.24
N CYS A 82 19.22 19.68 18.01
CA CYS A 82 19.35 20.94 17.28
C CYS A 82 18.64 22.10 18.00
N SER A 83 17.43 21.87 18.53
CA SER A 83 16.71 22.90 19.28
C SER A 83 17.42 23.28 20.59
N TRP A 84 17.90 22.31 21.36
CA TRP A 84 18.67 22.55 22.59
C TRP A 84 19.97 23.29 22.29
N MET A 85 20.68 22.90 21.23
CA MET A 85 21.91 23.59 20.81
C MET A 85 21.64 25.04 20.37
N LEU A 86 20.54 25.28 19.65
CA LEU A 86 20.15 26.61 19.21
C LEU A 86 19.84 27.51 20.41
N PHE A 87 18.99 27.06 21.33
CA PHE A 87 18.66 27.85 22.52
C PHE A 87 19.83 27.97 23.50
N ALA A 88 20.67 26.95 23.64
CA ALA A 88 21.91 27.04 24.40
C ALA A 88 22.83 28.15 23.88
N MET A 89 22.97 28.26 22.55
CA MET A 89 23.72 29.34 21.92
C MET A 89 23.09 30.70 22.21
N VAL A 90 21.76 30.83 22.12
CA VAL A 90 21.06 32.08 22.45
C VAL A 90 21.27 32.47 23.92
N TRP A 91 21.13 31.53 24.85
CA TRP A 91 21.36 31.78 26.28
C TRP A 91 22.81 32.16 26.58
N TRP A 92 23.76 31.49 25.94
CA TRP A 92 25.18 31.81 26.09
C TRP A 92 25.52 33.19 25.52
N LEU A 93 24.98 33.54 24.34
CA LEU A 93 25.15 34.87 23.75
C LEU A 93 24.49 35.97 24.59
N LEU A 94 23.34 35.69 25.20
CA LEU A 94 22.64 36.63 26.09
C LEU A 94 23.45 36.90 27.35
N ALA A 95 23.96 35.85 28.01
CA ALA A 95 24.87 35.98 29.14
C ALA A 95 26.18 36.70 28.75
N PHE A 96 26.69 36.46 27.54
CA PHE A 96 27.92 37.10 27.06
C PHE A 96 27.71 38.59 26.78
N ALA A 97 26.61 38.95 26.12
CA ALA A 97 26.27 40.33 25.80
C ALA A 97 25.95 41.17 27.05
N HIS A 98 25.39 40.55 28.10
CA HIS A 98 25.14 41.21 29.38
C HIS A 98 26.41 41.39 30.23
N GLY A 99 27.48 40.63 29.94
CA GLY A 99 28.71 40.62 30.74
C GLY A 99 28.67 39.67 31.95
N ASP A 100 27.74 38.69 31.97
CA ASP A 100 27.60 37.72 33.07
C ASP A 100 28.74 36.69 33.13
N LEU A 101 29.47 36.52 32.03
CA LEU A 101 30.58 35.56 31.90
C LEU A 101 31.95 36.14 32.31
N GLU A 102 32.04 37.43 32.63
CA GLU A 102 33.31 38.04 33.03
C GLU A 102 33.73 37.57 34.44
N PRO A 103 35.00 37.14 34.65
CA PRO A 103 35.47 36.68 35.95
C PRO A 103 35.33 37.79 37.00
N ARG A 104 34.56 37.54 38.06
CA ARG A 104 34.35 38.49 39.16
C ARG A 104 35.25 38.22 40.35
N ASP A 105 35.63 39.32 41.00
CA ASP A 105 36.30 39.32 42.30
C ASP A 105 35.28 38.94 43.39
N PRO A 106 35.53 37.91 44.23
CA PRO A 106 34.55 37.40 45.20
C PRO A 106 34.16 38.38 46.33
N ASN A 107 34.77 39.57 46.38
CA ASN A 107 34.58 40.55 47.46
C ASN A 107 33.63 41.70 47.13
N GLU A 108 33.08 41.78 45.90
CA GLU A 108 32.10 42.81 45.53
C GLU A 108 30.73 42.19 45.18
N PRO A 109 29.60 42.73 45.69
CA PRO A 109 28.28 42.32 45.26
C PRO A 109 28.09 42.72 43.79
N GLY A 110 28.22 41.75 42.89
CA GLY A 110 28.04 41.96 41.46
C GLY A 110 26.59 42.30 41.10
N PRO A 111 26.34 42.95 39.95
CA PRO A 111 25.02 43.07 39.35
C PRO A 111 24.38 41.69 39.22
N VAL A 112 23.06 41.66 39.40
CA VAL A 112 22.27 40.43 39.33
C VAL A 112 22.35 39.88 37.89
N PRO A 113 22.78 38.61 37.69
CA PRO A 113 22.92 38.05 36.35
C PRO A 113 21.56 37.76 35.73
N CYS A 114 21.46 37.71 34.40
CA CYS A 114 20.20 37.36 33.73
C CYS A 114 19.74 35.94 34.07
N VAL A 115 20.69 35.00 34.23
CA VAL A 115 20.44 33.63 34.68
C VAL A 115 21.53 33.23 35.66
N THR A 116 21.14 32.70 36.81
CA THR A 116 22.09 32.30 37.85
C THR A 116 22.94 31.08 37.42
N SER A 117 24.19 31.05 37.88
CA SER A 117 25.09 29.88 37.74
C SER A 117 25.39 29.44 36.30
N ILE A 118 25.47 30.39 35.36
CA ILE A 118 26.03 30.17 34.02
C ILE A 118 27.52 30.57 34.03
N HIS A 119 28.40 29.59 33.79
CA HIS A 119 29.85 29.77 33.79
C HIS A 119 30.51 29.48 32.43
N SER A 120 29.86 28.68 31.59
CA SER A 120 30.36 28.23 30.29
C SER A 120 29.21 27.90 29.33
N PHE A 121 29.54 27.63 28.07
CA PHE A 121 28.56 27.11 27.10
C PHE A 121 27.86 25.84 27.61
N THR A 122 28.58 24.95 28.28
CA THR A 122 28.01 23.70 28.84
C THR A 122 26.92 23.99 29.87
N SER A 123 27.10 24.99 30.75
CA SER A 123 26.05 25.38 31.70
C SER A 123 24.84 26.02 31.03
N ALA A 124 25.03 26.78 29.95
CA ALA A 124 23.93 27.32 29.15
C ALA A 124 23.17 26.21 28.39
N PHE A 125 23.88 25.18 27.92
CA PHE A 125 23.29 24.00 27.29
C PHE A 125 22.45 23.19 28.28
N LEU A 126 22.97 22.95 29.50
CA LEU A 126 22.20 22.29 30.55
C LEU A 126 20.94 23.12 30.91
N PHE A 127 21.07 24.44 31.06
CA PHE A 127 19.92 25.31 31.30
C PHE A 127 18.89 25.25 30.17
N SER A 128 19.33 25.25 28.91
CA SER A 128 18.43 25.13 27.76
C SER A 128 17.62 23.82 27.79
N ILE A 129 18.24 22.69 28.14
CA ILE A 129 17.55 21.41 28.33
C ILE A 129 16.59 21.48 29.52
N GLU A 130 17.04 22.02 30.66
CA GLU A 130 16.25 22.14 31.89
C GLU A 130 14.94 22.91 31.64
N VAL A 131 15.01 23.99 30.85
CA VAL A 131 13.86 24.80 30.45
C VAL A 131 12.97 24.06 29.44
N GLN A 132 13.53 23.59 28.32
CA GLN A 132 12.71 23.10 27.22
C GLN A 132 12.04 21.75 27.50
N VAL A 133 12.71 20.88 28.26
CA VAL A 133 12.14 19.60 28.73
C VAL A 133 11.39 19.79 30.05
N THR A 134 11.40 21.00 30.63
CA THR A 134 10.71 21.36 31.87
C THR A 134 11.18 20.53 33.08
N ILE A 135 12.48 20.21 33.15
CA ILE A 135 13.07 19.51 34.29
C ILE A 135 13.23 20.47 35.47
N GLY A 136 13.78 21.66 35.21
CA GLY A 136 13.90 22.74 36.19
C GLY A 136 14.55 22.35 37.52
N PHE A 137 15.82 21.92 37.52
CA PHE A 137 16.51 21.50 38.74
C PHE A 137 16.64 22.60 39.81
N GLY A 138 16.45 23.88 39.43
CA GLY A 138 16.46 25.02 40.35
C GLY A 138 17.84 25.58 40.68
N GLY A 139 18.93 24.92 40.25
CA GLY A 139 20.30 25.44 40.40
C GLY A 139 20.63 26.59 39.44
N ARG A 140 19.86 26.72 38.36
CA ARG A 140 19.94 27.81 37.36
C ARG A 140 18.54 28.40 37.19
N MET A 141 18.40 29.69 37.43
CA MET A 141 17.12 30.39 37.42
C MET A 141 17.26 31.72 36.71
N VAL A 142 16.24 32.07 35.91
CA VAL A 142 16.14 33.38 35.26
C VAL A 142 15.77 34.46 36.28
N THR A 143 16.36 35.64 36.15
CA THR A 143 16.07 36.80 37.01
C THR A 143 15.25 37.86 36.26
N GLU A 144 14.75 38.86 36.98
CA GLU A 144 13.91 39.93 36.42
C GLU A 144 14.71 41.06 35.74
N GLU A 145 16.04 41.03 35.86
CA GLU A 145 16.93 42.10 35.36
C GLU A 145 16.90 42.25 33.84
N CYS A 146 16.75 41.13 33.12
CA CYS A 146 16.89 41.07 31.68
C CYS A 146 15.56 40.73 31.00
N PRO A 147 14.77 41.71 30.51
CA PRO A 147 13.51 41.45 29.81
C PRO A 147 13.69 40.57 28.56
N LEU A 148 14.84 40.68 27.89
CA LEU A 148 15.19 39.84 26.74
C LEU A 148 15.24 38.35 27.11
N ALA A 149 15.74 38.01 28.30
CA ALA A 149 15.81 36.63 28.79
C ALA A 149 14.39 36.05 28.98
N ILE A 150 13.45 36.85 29.50
CA ILE A 150 12.06 36.45 29.67
C ILE A 150 11.40 36.18 28.30
N ILE A 151 11.65 37.02 27.30
CA ILE A 151 11.12 36.82 25.94
C ILE A 151 11.70 35.54 25.32
N VAL A 152 13.01 35.32 25.42
CA VAL A 152 13.67 34.09 24.94
C VAL A 152 13.09 32.86 25.62
N LEU A 153 12.88 32.91 26.94
CA LEU A 153 12.24 31.84 27.70
C LEU A 153 10.83 31.52 27.18
N ILE A 154 10.01 32.54 26.94
CA ILE A 154 8.64 32.36 26.41
C ILE A 154 8.70 31.72 25.02
N ILE A 155 9.55 32.22 24.12
CA ILE A 155 9.71 31.68 22.77
C ILE A 155 10.20 30.23 22.81
N GLN A 156 11.19 29.93 23.66
CA GLN A 156 11.72 28.58 23.84
C GLN A 156 10.65 27.61 24.32
N ASN A 157 9.83 28.01 25.29
CA ASN A 157 8.75 27.18 25.80
C ASN A 157 7.69 26.92 24.72
N ILE A 158 7.27 27.94 23.99
CA ILE A 158 6.27 27.78 22.91
C ILE A 158 6.80 26.85 21.81
N LEU A 159 8.02 27.07 21.33
CA LEU A 159 8.61 26.23 20.28
C LEU A 159 8.90 24.81 20.78
N GLY A 160 9.34 24.64 22.03
CA GLY A 160 9.51 23.34 22.67
C GLY A 160 8.23 22.53 22.72
N LEU A 161 7.12 23.16 23.11
CA LEU A 161 5.79 22.54 23.15
C LEU A 161 5.31 22.13 21.74
N ILE A 162 5.53 22.98 20.73
CA ILE A 162 5.17 22.67 19.33
C ILE A 162 5.95 21.45 18.83
N ILE A 163 7.27 21.40 19.03
CA ILE A 163 8.11 20.26 18.61
C ILE A 163 7.66 18.99 19.33
N ASN A 164 7.40 19.06 20.63
CA ASN A 164 6.93 17.93 21.42
C ASN A 164 5.55 17.41 20.94
N ALA A 165 4.62 18.32 20.65
CA ALA A 165 3.29 17.96 20.14
C ALA A 165 3.37 17.28 18.77
N ILE A 166 4.19 17.80 17.85
CA ILE A 166 4.40 17.20 16.52
C ILE A 166 5.00 15.80 16.66
N MET A 167 6.04 15.64 17.48
CA MET A 167 6.67 14.34 17.72
C MET A 167 5.65 13.33 18.27
N LEU A 168 4.92 13.69 19.34
CA LEU A 168 3.96 12.80 19.98
C LEU A 168 2.85 12.39 19.00
N GLY A 169 2.32 13.34 18.22
CA GLY A 169 1.32 13.06 17.19
C GLY A 169 1.83 12.09 16.12
N CYS A 170 3.08 12.25 15.69
CA CYS A 170 3.68 11.39 14.69
C CYS A 170 4.00 9.99 15.23
N VAL A 171 4.51 9.89 16.45
CA VAL A 171 4.74 8.60 17.12
C VAL A 171 3.41 7.88 17.31
N PHE A 172 2.38 8.57 17.80
CA PHE A 172 1.03 8.01 17.96
C PHE A 172 0.49 7.49 16.63
N MET A 173 0.48 8.31 15.58
CA MET A 173 0.01 7.91 14.24
C MET A 173 0.78 6.70 13.71
N LYS A 174 2.11 6.71 13.84
CA LYS A 174 2.98 5.61 13.41
C LYS A 174 2.73 4.31 14.18
N THR A 175 2.45 4.40 15.48
CA THR A 175 2.06 3.21 16.28
C THR A 175 0.65 2.73 15.98
N ALA A 176 -0.25 3.64 15.59
CA ALA A 176 -1.63 3.32 15.23
C ALA A 176 -1.74 2.68 13.84
N GLN A 177 -0.74 2.83 12.96
CA GLN A 177 -0.74 2.23 11.64
C GLN A 177 -1.01 0.72 11.69
N ALA A 178 -2.00 0.29 10.91
CA ALA A 178 -2.45 -1.10 10.85
C ALA A 178 -1.54 -2.03 10.02
N ASN A 179 -0.38 -1.56 9.54
CA ASN A 179 0.52 -2.35 8.69
C ASN A 179 0.94 -3.69 9.34
N ARG A 180 1.16 -3.71 10.66
CA ARG A 180 1.45 -4.94 11.40
C ARG A 180 0.27 -5.90 11.50
N ARG A 181 -0.97 -5.41 11.34
CA ARG A 181 -2.18 -6.26 11.31
C ARG A 181 -2.34 -6.95 9.97
N ALA A 182 -1.97 -6.32 8.86
CA ALA A 182 -1.95 -6.98 7.56
C ALA A 182 -1.00 -8.20 7.53
N GLU A 183 0.03 -8.23 8.38
CA GLU A 183 0.95 -9.38 8.49
C GLU A 183 0.35 -10.61 9.19
N THR A 184 -0.71 -10.46 9.99
CA THR A 184 -1.38 -11.62 10.64
C THR A 184 -2.39 -12.30 9.72
N LEU A 185 -2.69 -11.67 8.57
CA LEU A 185 -3.53 -12.24 7.54
C LEU A 185 -2.70 -13.09 6.61
N ILE A 186 -3.11 -14.34 6.47
CA ILE A 186 -2.39 -15.32 5.68
C ILE A 186 -3.23 -15.75 4.48
N PHE A 187 -2.54 -15.90 3.35
CA PHE A 187 -3.09 -16.47 2.13
C PHE A 187 -2.46 -17.84 1.89
N SER A 188 -3.19 -18.73 1.23
CA SER A 188 -2.62 -20.01 0.78
C SER A 188 -1.41 -19.77 -0.11
N ARG A 189 -0.37 -20.57 0.03
CA ARG A 189 0.81 -20.47 -0.85
C ARG A 189 0.44 -20.66 -2.32
N ASN A 190 -0.43 -21.63 -2.58
CA ASN A 190 -0.86 -22.02 -3.91
C ASN A 190 -2.37 -21.80 -4.06
N ALA A 191 -2.79 -21.31 -5.21
CA ALA A 191 -4.19 -21.36 -5.62
C ALA A 191 -4.45 -22.71 -6.30
N VAL A 192 -5.71 -23.15 -6.33
CA VAL A 192 -6.09 -24.42 -6.94
C VAL A 192 -7.27 -24.23 -7.87
N ILE A 193 -7.31 -25.00 -8.95
CA ILE A 193 -8.46 -25.07 -9.86
C ILE A 193 -9.04 -26.47 -9.75
N ALA A 194 -10.33 -26.55 -9.45
CA ALA A 194 -11.07 -27.81 -9.43
C ALA A 194 -12.54 -27.59 -9.79
N PRO A 195 -13.26 -28.64 -10.23
CA PRO A 195 -14.68 -28.54 -10.49
C PRO A 195 -15.47 -28.36 -9.18
N ARG A 196 -16.33 -27.34 -9.11
CA ARG A 196 -17.32 -27.13 -8.04
C ARG A 196 -18.70 -26.97 -8.69
N ASN A 197 -19.67 -27.77 -8.25
CA ASN A 197 -21.02 -27.81 -8.86
C ASN A 197 -20.99 -27.99 -10.39
N GLY A 198 -20.06 -28.82 -10.87
CA GLY A 198 -19.83 -29.05 -12.29
C GLY A 198 -19.07 -27.94 -13.01
N ARG A 199 -18.83 -26.74 -12.47
CA ARG A 199 -18.07 -25.69 -13.18
C ARG A 199 -16.61 -25.63 -12.73
N PRO A 200 -15.65 -25.31 -13.61
CA PRO A 200 -14.26 -25.08 -13.19
C PRO A 200 -14.19 -23.81 -12.34
N THR A 201 -13.56 -23.92 -11.17
CA THR A 201 -13.52 -22.85 -10.18
C THR A 201 -12.10 -22.65 -9.67
N LEU A 202 -11.61 -21.42 -9.74
CA LEU A 202 -10.37 -21.00 -9.11
C LEU A 202 -10.61 -20.78 -7.61
N MET A 203 -9.75 -21.32 -6.77
CA MET A 203 -9.89 -21.27 -5.32
C MET A 203 -8.56 -20.92 -4.65
N PHE A 204 -8.62 -20.08 -3.64
CA PHE A 204 -7.50 -19.85 -2.72
C PHE A 204 -8.06 -19.71 -1.30
N ARG A 205 -7.20 -19.93 -0.30
CA ARG A 205 -7.61 -19.86 1.11
C ARG A 205 -7.07 -18.58 1.73
N VAL A 206 -7.89 -17.94 2.55
CA VAL A 206 -7.52 -16.79 3.39
C VAL A 206 -7.81 -17.15 4.84
N GLY A 207 -7.00 -16.66 5.77
CA GLY A 207 -7.21 -16.86 7.20
C GLY A 207 -6.65 -15.70 8.01
N ASP A 208 -7.26 -15.47 9.17
CA ASP A 208 -6.75 -14.57 10.20
C ASP A 208 -6.17 -15.40 11.34
N LEU A 209 -4.90 -15.17 11.68
CA LEU A 209 -4.23 -15.83 12.81
C LEU A 209 -4.66 -15.25 14.16
N ARG A 210 -5.30 -14.08 14.18
CA ARG A 210 -5.72 -13.41 15.41
C ARG A 210 -7.19 -13.71 15.73
N LYS A 211 -7.54 -13.53 17.01
CA LYS A 211 -8.92 -13.65 17.51
C LYS A 211 -9.80 -12.40 17.29
N SER A 212 -9.19 -11.23 17.11
CA SER A 212 -9.93 -9.98 16.86
C SER A 212 -10.49 -10.01 15.45
N MET A 213 -11.68 -9.48 15.25
CA MET A 213 -12.33 -9.53 13.95
C MET A 213 -11.84 -8.40 13.02
N ILE A 214 -12.03 -8.63 11.73
CA ILE A 214 -11.90 -7.59 10.70
C ILE A 214 -13.31 -7.24 10.26
N ILE A 215 -13.68 -5.99 10.51
CA ILE A 215 -15.00 -5.45 10.20
C ILE A 215 -15.03 -5.07 8.72
N SER A 216 -16.15 -5.35 8.05
CA SER A 216 -16.35 -5.02 6.63
C SER A 216 -15.23 -5.55 5.72
N ALA A 217 -14.79 -6.79 5.94
CA ALA A 217 -13.77 -7.40 5.10
C ALA A 217 -14.28 -7.62 3.67
N THR A 218 -13.57 -7.10 2.67
CA THR A 218 -13.89 -7.24 1.24
C THR A 218 -12.71 -7.83 0.49
N ILE A 219 -13.01 -8.64 -0.53
CA ILE A 219 -11.99 -9.26 -1.39
C ILE A 219 -12.12 -8.75 -2.81
N GLN A 220 -11.02 -8.30 -3.38
CA GLN A 220 -10.90 -7.95 -4.79
C GLN A 220 -9.86 -8.86 -5.45
N LEU A 221 -10.22 -9.40 -6.62
CA LEU A 221 -9.31 -10.18 -7.45
C LEU A 221 -9.07 -9.42 -8.76
N GLN A 222 -7.81 -9.38 -9.18
CA GLN A 222 -7.43 -8.79 -10.46
C GLN A 222 -6.49 -9.73 -11.20
N VAL A 223 -6.72 -9.95 -12.49
CA VAL A 223 -5.74 -10.59 -13.37
C VAL A 223 -4.90 -9.52 -14.02
N ILE A 224 -3.60 -9.61 -13.81
CA ILE A 224 -2.62 -8.91 -14.62
C ILE A 224 -2.18 -9.82 -15.74
N ARG A 225 -2.32 -9.34 -16.97
CA ARG A 225 -1.74 -9.98 -18.15
C ARG A 225 -1.34 -8.94 -19.18
N ARG A 226 -0.45 -9.33 -20.09
CA ARG A 226 -0.15 -8.52 -21.28
C ARG A 226 -1.24 -8.72 -22.33
N THR A 227 -1.81 -7.62 -22.82
CA THR A 227 -2.94 -7.68 -23.75
C THR A 227 -2.68 -6.77 -24.95
N VAL A 228 -3.21 -7.14 -26.12
CA VAL A 228 -3.19 -6.32 -27.34
C VAL A 228 -4.63 -5.96 -27.71
N THR A 229 -4.91 -4.69 -27.96
CA THR A 229 -6.25 -4.25 -28.39
C THR A 229 -6.49 -4.65 -29.85
N ALA A 230 -7.75 -4.62 -30.30
CA ALA A 230 -8.10 -4.88 -31.69
C ALA A 230 -7.41 -3.91 -32.68
N GLU A 231 -7.13 -2.69 -32.22
CA GLU A 231 -6.43 -1.64 -32.95
C GLU A 231 -4.89 -1.84 -32.98
N GLY A 232 -4.39 -2.85 -32.26
CA GLY A 232 -2.97 -3.20 -32.21
C GLY A 232 -2.18 -2.51 -31.08
N GLU A 233 -2.83 -1.79 -30.17
CA GLU A 233 -2.17 -1.20 -29.01
C GLU A 233 -1.75 -2.31 -28.02
N VAL A 234 -0.48 -2.32 -27.62
CA VAL A 234 0.03 -3.31 -26.66
C VAL A 234 0.04 -2.70 -25.26
N ILE A 235 -0.84 -3.20 -24.40
CA ILE A 235 -0.90 -2.82 -22.99
C ILE A 235 -0.02 -3.79 -22.18
N PRO A 236 1.12 -3.33 -21.62
CA PRO A 236 2.06 -4.23 -20.93
C PRO A 236 1.48 -4.86 -19.66
N VAL A 237 0.68 -4.08 -18.91
CA VAL A 237 0.05 -4.48 -17.65
C VAL A 237 -1.43 -4.14 -17.75
N CYS A 238 -2.23 -5.06 -18.28
CA CYS A 238 -3.68 -4.93 -18.32
C CYS A 238 -4.25 -5.57 -17.05
N GLN A 239 -4.95 -4.78 -16.24
CA GLN A 239 -5.64 -5.21 -15.02
C GLN A 239 -7.11 -5.50 -15.38
N LEU A 240 -7.55 -6.73 -15.13
CA LEU A 240 -8.91 -7.17 -15.39
C LEU A 240 -9.52 -7.71 -14.08
N ASP A 241 -10.58 -7.08 -13.61
CA ASP A 241 -11.24 -7.48 -12.37
C ASP A 241 -11.96 -8.83 -12.54
N ILE A 242 -11.82 -9.67 -11.52
CA ILE A 242 -12.52 -10.96 -11.38
C ILE A 242 -13.55 -10.84 -10.26
N GLN A 243 -14.78 -11.27 -10.55
CA GLN A 243 -15.84 -11.36 -9.54
C GLN A 243 -15.67 -12.58 -8.65
N VAL A 244 -15.75 -12.38 -7.33
CA VAL A 244 -15.78 -13.49 -6.36
C VAL A 244 -17.18 -14.11 -6.36
N GLU A 245 -17.23 -15.44 -6.24
CA GLU A 245 -18.50 -16.17 -6.18
C GLU A 245 -19.19 -15.91 -4.84
N ASN A 246 -20.21 -15.05 -4.84
CA ASN A 246 -21.12 -14.84 -3.71
C ASN A 246 -22.57 -14.87 -4.21
N PRO A 247 -23.48 -15.62 -3.57
CA PRO A 247 -24.91 -15.62 -3.94
C PRO A 247 -25.54 -14.22 -3.94
N LEU A 248 -25.06 -13.30 -3.11
CA LEU A 248 -25.53 -11.91 -3.05
C LEU A 248 -24.75 -10.97 -3.97
N ARG A 249 -23.82 -11.49 -4.80
CA ARG A 249 -22.87 -10.71 -5.63
C ARG A 249 -22.08 -9.64 -4.87
N SER A 250 -21.98 -9.75 -3.54
CA SER A 250 -21.16 -8.87 -2.73
C SER A 250 -19.76 -9.49 -2.55
N ASN A 251 -18.74 -8.65 -2.56
CA ASN A 251 -17.36 -9.08 -2.30
C ASN A 251 -17.03 -9.16 -0.79
N GLY A 252 -18.04 -8.96 0.05
CA GLY A 252 -17.91 -8.98 1.51
C GLY A 252 -17.78 -10.40 2.04
N ILE A 253 -16.85 -10.60 2.98
CA ILE A 253 -16.62 -11.86 3.68
C ILE A 253 -16.69 -11.67 5.19
N PHE A 254 -17.04 -12.73 5.91
CA PHE A 254 -16.99 -12.77 7.36
C PHE A 254 -15.86 -13.70 7.82
N LEU A 255 -14.67 -13.14 8.06
CA LEU A 255 -13.44 -13.90 8.29
C LEU A 255 -13.18 -14.13 9.79
N VAL A 256 -13.79 -15.18 10.35
CA VAL A 256 -13.49 -15.66 11.72
C VAL A 256 -12.69 -16.95 11.70
N SER A 257 -13.05 -17.87 10.81
CA SER A 257 -12.27 -19.07 10.49
C SER A 257 -11.73 -18.96 9.06
N PRO A 258 -10.68 -19.72 8.70
CA PRO A 258 -10.18 -19.72 7.34
C PRO A 258 -11.24 -20.06 6.30
N LEU A 259 -11.36 -19.21 5.29
CA LEU A 259 -12.33 -19.35 4.20
C LEU A 259 -11.63 -19.70 2.89
N ILE A 260 -12.28 -20.53 2.08
CA ILE A 260 -11.89 -20.76 0.70
C ILE A 260 -12.69 -19.79 -0.16
N ILE A 261 -11.99 -18.86 -0.79
CA ILE A 261 -12.55 -17.91 -1.72
C ILE A 261 -12.57 -18.58 -3.09
N SER A 262 -13.74 -18.60 -3.73
CA SER A 262 -13.92 -19.19 -5.04
C SER A 262 -14.30 -18.16 -6.10
N HIS A 263 -13.80 -18.36 -7.31
CA HIS A 263 -14.23 -17.69 -8.52
C HIS A 263 -14.60 -18.75 -9.56
N THR A 264 -15.86 -18.76 -10.00
CA THR A 264 -16.33 -19.63 -11.08
C THR A 264 -15.85 -19.09 -12.41
N ILE A 265 -15.12 -19.93 -13.16
CA ILE A 265 -14.61 -19.56 -14.49
C ILE A 265 -15.76 -19.72 -15.48
N ASP A 266 -16.48 -18.63 -15.70
CA ASP A 266 -17.60 -18.51 -16.65
C ASP A 266 -17.14 -17.80 -17.95
N ARG A 267 -18.09 -17.59 -18.87
CA ARG A 267 -17.84 -16.91 -20.16
C ARG A 267 -17.31 -15.47 -20.00
N GLY A 268 -17.62 -14.81 -18.88
CA GLY A 268 -17.16 -13.44 -18.58
C GLY A 268 -15.77 -13.41 -17.95
N SER A 269 -15.27 -14.54 -17.47
CA SER A 269 -13.97 -14.62 -16.79
C SER A 269 -12.80 -14.46 -17.78
N PRO A 270 -11.76 -13.67 -17.43
CA PRO A 270 -10.54 -13.57 -18.23
C PRO A 270 -9.76 -14.90 -18.33
N LEU A 271 -10.13 -15.89 -17.50
CA LEU A 271 -9.53 -17.23 -17.46
C LEU A 271 -10.31 -18.26 -18.30
N TYR A 272 -11.37 -17.87 -19.00
CA TYR A 272 -12.29 -18.80 -19.69
C TYR A 272 -11.62 -19.69 -20.74
N GLU A 273 -10.64 -19.16 -21.47
CA GLU A 273 -9.93 -19.87 -22.54
C GLU A 273 -8.67 -20.60 -22.05
N VAL A 274 -8.35 -20.51 -20.75
CA VAL A 274 -7.12 -21.07 -20.19
C VAL A 274 -7.31 -22.57 -19.93
N SER A 275 -6.49 -23.39 -20.58
CA SER A 275 -6.40 -24.84 -20.33
C SER A 275 -5.26 -25.17 -19.36
N ALA A 276 -5.24 -26.40 -18.84
CA ALA A 276 -4.18 -26.85 -17.92
C ALA A 276 -2.78 -26.75 -18.54
N GLN A 277 -2.67 -26.98 -19.85
CA GLN A 277 -1.41 -26.89 -20.60
C GLN A 277 -1.04 -25.43 -20.91
N SER A 278 -2.03 -24.59 -21.27
CA SER A 278 -1.81 -23.16 -21.54
C SER A 278 -1.29 -22.45 -20.29
N LEU A 279 -1.89 -22.73 -19.13
CA LEU A 279 -1.61 -22.06 -17.86
C LEU A 279 -0.11 -22.01 -17.55
N ALA A 280 0.63 -23.12 -17.69
CA ALA A 280 2.06 -23.17 -17.41
C ALA A 280 2.92 -22.30 -18.34
N THR A 281 2.42 -21.98 -19.54
CA THR A 281 3.14 -21.18 -20.54
C THR A 281 2.72 -19.71 -20.56
N GLU A 282 1.55 -19.42 -20.00
CA GLU A 282 0.89 -18.12 -20.02
C GLU A 282 1.64 -17.08 -19.19
N ASP A 283 1.41 -15.81 -19.50
CA ASP A 283 1.97 -14.68 -18.76
C ASP A 283 0.82 -13.96 -18.06
N LEU A 284 0.35 -14.60 -16.99
CA LEU A 284 -0.71 -14.11 -16.14
C LEU A 284 -0.24 -14.10 -14.68
N GLU A 285 -0.72 -13.13 -13.92
CA GLU A 285 -0.54 -13.03 -12.48
C GLU A 285 -1.88 -12.65 -11.87
N ILE A 286 -2.36 -13.43 -10.91
CA ILE A 286 -3.63 -13.14 -10.22
C ILE A 286 -3.31 -12.45 -8.91
N ILE A 287 -3.70 -11.19 -8.79
CA ILE A 287 -3.58 -10.41 -7.56
C ILE A 287 -4.83 -10.61 -6.73
N VAL A 288 -4.62 -10.81 -5.44
CA VAL A 288 -5.67 -10.82 -4.42
C VAL A 288 -5.43 -9.67 -3.47
N ILE A 289 -6.46 -8.87 -3.25
CA ILE A 289 -6.47 -7.76 -2.32
C ILE A 289 -7.60 -8.02 -1.32
N LEU A 290 -7.26 -8.04 -0.04
CA LEU A 290 -8.21 -8.09 1.06
C LEU A 290 -8.17 -6.73 1.76
N GLU A 291 -9.31 -6.05 1.81
CA GLU A 291 -9.48 -4.79 2.54
C GLU A 291 -10.42 -5.01 3.71
N GLY A 292 -10.25 -4.23 4.77
CA GLY A 292 -11.18 -4.25 5.90
C GLY A 292 -10.76 -3.29 7.00
N VAL A 293 -11.58 -3.16 8.03
CA VAL A 293 -11.33 -2.29 9.18
C VAL A 293 -10.93 -3.12 10.38
N VAL A 294 -9.83 -2.76 11.04
CA VAL A 294 -9.40 -3.43 12.26
C VAL A 294 -10.31 -3.04 13.42
N GLU A 295 -10.96 -4.02 14.05
CA GLU A 295 -11.95 -3.81 15.14
C GLU A 295 -11.41 -2.92 16.28
N THR A 296 -10.15 -3.10 16.68
CA THR A 296 -9.58 -2.38 17.83
C THR A 296 -9.21 -0.93 17.55
N THR A 297 -8.90 -0.57 16.31
CA THR A 297 -8.38 0.78 15.97
C THR A 297 -9.30 1.57 15.06
N GLY A 298 -10.26 0.94 14.39
CA GLY A 298 -11.12 1.58 13.40
C GLY A 298 -10.38 2.00 12.11
N ILE A 299 -9.10 1.67 11.98
CA ILE A 299 -8.28 2.00 10.81
C ILE A 299 -8.44 0.93 9.74
N THR A 300 -8.59 1.36 8.49
CA THR A 300 -8.62 0.47 7.33
C THR A 300 -7.25 -0.15 7.09
N MET A 301 -7.24 -1.42 6.73
CA MET A 301 -6.05 -2.18 6.39
C MET A 301 -6.25 -2.89 5.07
N GLN A 302 -5.14 -3.10 4.36
CA GLN A 302 -5.13 -3.80 3.08
C GLN A 302 -4.01 -4.84 3.11
N ALA A 303 -4.38 -6.11 2.91
CA ALA A 303 -3.46 -7.23 2.74
C ALA A 303 -3.49 -7.68 1.29
N ARG A 304 -2.32 -7.93 0.70
CA ARG A 304 -2.19 -8.26 -0.73
C ARG A 304 -1.35 -9.51 -0.91
N THR A 305 -1.64 -10.30 -1.93
CA THR A 305 -0.78 -11.37 -2.41
C THR A 305 -0.99 -11.56 -3.90
N SER A 306 -0.12 -12.33 -4.55
CA SER A 306 -0.34 -12.72 -5.94
C SER A 306 -0.04 -14.18 -6.20
N TYR A 307 -0.65 -14.73 -7.25
CA TYR A 307 -0.43 -16.08 -7.73
C TYR A 307 0.08 -16.04 -9.17
N THR A 308 1.31 -16.50 -9.34
CA THR A 308 1.89 -16.76 -10.66
C THR A 308 1.39 -18.10 -11.21
N PRO A 309 1.53 -18.39 -12.51
CA PRO A 309 0.94 -19.60 -13.10
C PRO A 309 1.50 -20.90 -12.52
N GLU A 310 2.76 -20.87 -12.06
CA GLU A 310 3.42 -22.02 -11.39
C GLU A 310 2.83 -22.31 -9.99
N GLU A 311 2.16 -21.33 -9.39
CA GLU A 311 1.55 -21.43 -8.05
C GLU A 311 0.05 -21.74 -8.13
N ILE A 312 -0.50 -21.90 -9.34
CA ILE A 312 -1.89 -22.29 -9.58
C ILE A 312 -1.91 -23.78 -9.94
N LEU A 313 -2.41 -24.60 -9.03
CA LEU A 313 -2.45 -26.05 -9.18
C LEU A 313 -3.76 -26.51 -9.85
N TRP A 314 -3.65 -27.07 -11.05
CA TRP A 314 -4.79 -27.65 -11.75
C TRP A 314 -5.23 -29.00 -11.17
N GLY A 315 -6.54 -29.25 -11.11
CA GLY A 315 -7.10 -30.51 -10.66
C GLY A 315 -6.84 -30.81 -9.18
N ARG A 316 -6.77 -29.79 -8.34
CA ARG A 316 -6.55 -29.95 -6.89
C ARG A 316 -7.60 -29.24 -6.07
N ARG A 317 -7.86 -29.75 -4.87
CA ARG A 317 -8.78 -29.15 -3.88
C ARG A 317 -8.10 -29.05 -2.53
N PHE A 318 -8.42 -28.01 -1.76
CA PHE A 318 -7.92 -27.90 -0.39
C PHE A 318 -8.48 -29.00 0.52
N VAL A 319 -7.64 -29.47 1.44
CA VAL A 319 -8.04 -30.40 2.51
C VAL A 319 -8.91 -29.65 3.54
N SER A 320 -9.89 -30.32 4.14
CA SER A 320 -10.67 -29.75 5.25
C SER A 320 -9.76 -29.51 6.46
N ILE A 321 -9.89 -28.36 7.09
CA ILE A 321 -9.05 -27.93 8.23
C ILE A 321 -9.85 -27.61 9.49
N MET A 322 -11.18 -27.66 9.41
CA MET A 322 -12.07 -27.46 10.54
C MET A 322 -12.55 -28.81 11.04
N THR A 323 -12.42 -29.01 12.34
CA THR A 323 -12.91 -30.16 13.09
C THR A 323 -13.72 -29.67 14.28
N GLU A 324 -14.69 -30.46 14.72
CA GLU A 324 -15.45 -30.18 15.94
C GLU A 324 -14.86 -31.02 17.07
N GLU A 325 -14.35 -30.36 18.11
CA GLU A 325 -13.77 -30.98 19.29
C GLU A 325 -14.33 -30.30 20.54
N ASP A 326 -14.88 -31.09 21.47
CA ASP A 326 -15.42 -30.61 22.76
C ASP A 326 -16.44 -29.46 22.64
N GLY A 327 -17.32 -29.50 21.63
CA GLY A 327 -18.34 -28.47 21.39
C GLY A 327 -17.78 -27.13 20.89
N ARG A 328 -16.53 -27.12 20.40
CA ARG A 328 -15.91 -25.97 19.75
C ARG A 328 -15.36 -26.36 18.38
N TYR A 329 -15.38 -25.39 17.46
CA TYR A 329 -14.67 -25.55 16.19
C TYR A 329 -13.17 -25.35 16.41
N SER A 330 -12.38 -26.39 16.18
CA SER A 330 -10.92 -26.34 16.14
C SER A 330 -10.42 -26.23 14.71
N VAL A 331 -9.42 -25.37 14.48
CA VAL A 331 -8.84 -25.12 13.16
C VAL A 331 -7.38 -25.57 13.17
N ASP A 332 -7.05 -26.54 12.32
CA ASP A 332 -5.68 -27.04 12.17
C ASP A 332 -4.93 -26.29 11.06
N TYR A 333 -4.19 -25.24 11.46
CA TYR A 333 -3.38 -24.43 10.53
C TYR A 333 -2.22 -25.21 9.89
N SER A 334 -1.81 -26.37 10.42
CA SER A 334 -0.77 -27.18 9.78
C SER A 334 -1.21 -27.70 8.39
N LYS A 335 -2.51 -27.87 8.20
CA LYS A 335 -3.13 -28.31 6.94
C LYS A 335 -3.60 -27.16 6.06
N PHE A 336 -3.31 -25.91 6.43
CA PHE A 336 -3.83 -24.71 5.75
C PHE A 336 -3.49 -24.67 4.26
N GLY A 337 -2.28 -25.07 3.87
CA GLY A 337 -1.85 -25.14 2.48
C GLY A 337 -2.03 -26.51 1.81
N ASN A 338 -2.53 -27.53 2.52
CA ASN A 338 -2.56 -28.90 2.01
C ASN A 338 -3.66 -29.08 0.97
N THR A 339 -3.30 -29.76 -0.12
CA THR A 339 -4.20 -29.99 -1.26
C THR A 339 -4.19 -31.45 -1.67
N VAL A 340 -5.35 -31.94 -2.12
CA VAL A 340 -5.55 -33.30 -2.64
C VAL A 340 -5.88 -33.25 -4.13
N PRO A 341 -5.39 -34.21 -4.93
CA PRO A 341 -5.76 -34.30 -6.33
C PRO A 341 -7.23 -34.69 -6.48
N VAL A 342 -7.89 -34.13 -7.49
CA VAL A 342 -9.28 -34.41 -7.85
C VAL A 342 -9.34 -34.66 -9.35
N ARG A 343 -10.23 -35.56 -9.78
CA ARG A 343 -10.46 -35.84 -11.20
C ARG A 343 -10.99 -34.57 -11.88
N MET A 344 -10.17 -33.96 -12.72
CA MET A 344 -10.50 -32.79 -13.51
C MET A 344 -9.95 -32.94 -14.94
N PRO A 345 -10.74 -32.66 -15.99
CA PRO A 345 -10.23 -32.61 -17.35
C PRO A 345 -9.13 -31.55 -17.51
N ALA A 346 -8.18 -31.76 -18.42
CA ALA A 346 -7.13 -30.78 -18.75
C ALA A 346 -7.62 -29.66 -19.69
N LEU A 347 -8.88 -29.73 -20.13
CA LEU A 347 -9.54 -28.82 -21.06
C LEU A 347 -9.81 -27.45 -20.43
N SER A 348 -9.86 -26.41 -21.26
CA SER A 348 -10.29 -25.07 -20.83
C SER A 348 -11.77 -25.04 -20.44
N ALA A 349 -12.21 -24.00 -19.72
CA ALA A 349 -13.63 -23.83 -19.39
C ALA A 349 -14.50 -23.71 -20.66
N LYS A 350 -13.98 -23.01 -21.69
CA LYS A 350 -14.60 -22.91 -23.02
C LYS A 350 -14.81 -24.28 -23.68
N GLU A 351 -13.79 -25.12 -23.72
CA GLU A 351 -13.88 -26.47 -24.27
C GLU A 351 -14.84 -27.36 -23.45
N LEU A 352 -14.86 -27.20 -22.12
CA LEU A 352 -15.78 -27.90 -21.25
C LEU A 352 -17.25 -27.51 -21.50
N ASP A 353 -17.52 -26.24 -21.76
CA ASP A 353 -18.88 -25.79 -22.10
C ASP A 353 -19.31 -26.26 -23.49
N LEU A 354 -18.39 -26.27 -24.46
CA LEU A 354 -18.63 -26.81 -25.81
C LEU A 354 -18.95 -28.32 -25.76
N THR A 355 -18.17 -29.09 -25.00
CA THR A 355 -18.40 -30.54 -24.83
C THR A 355 -19.70 -30.87 -24.10
N ARG A 356 -20.21 -29.96 -23.28
CA ARG A 356 -21.51 -30.11 -22.59
C ARG A 356 -22.72 -29.84 -23.48
N GLY A 357 -22.51 -29.40 -24.72
CA GLY A 357 -23.61 -29.02 -25.60
C GLY A 357 -24.34 -27.76 -25.15
N VAL A 358 -23.68 -26.89 -24.37
CA VAL A 358 -24.23 -25.55 -24.07
C VAL A 358 -24.11 -24.72 -25.35
N GLN A 359 -25.10 -24.87 -26.24
CA GLN A 359 -25.25 -24.03 -27.41
C GLN A 359 -25.35 -22.56 -26.99
N ASP A 360 -24.92 -21.68 -27.90
CA ASP A 360 -25.01 -20.25 -27.77
C ASP A 360 -26.49 -19.82 -27.78
N SER A 361 -27.17 -19.96 -26.65
CA SER A 361 -28.49 -19.35 -26.48
C SER A 361 -28.30 -17.83 -26.54
N GLY A 362 -28.96 -17.20 -27.51
CA GLY A 362 -28.89 -15.78 -27.83
C GLY A 362 -29.16 -14.81 -26.65
N PRO A 363 -29.14 -13.49 -26.93
CA PRO A 363 -28.73 -12.47 -25.98
C PRO A 363 -29.65 -12.39 -24.77
N HIS A 364 -29.13 -12.77 -23.60
CA HIS A 364 -29.63 -12.21 -22.35
C HIS A 364 -29.18 -10.74 -22.29
N GLU A 365 -30.14 -9.86 -21.98
CA GLU A 365 -29.92 -8.43 -21.76
C GLU A 365 -28.72 -8.17 -20.85
N GLY A 366 -27.80 -7.35 -21.36
CA GLY A 366 -26.48 -7.11 -20.79
C GLY A 366 -25.40 -7.82 -21.58
N LYS A 367 -25.12 -7.34 -22.81
CA LYS A 367 -23.81 -7.57 -23.44
C LYS A 367 -22.74 -7.20 -22.42
N PRO A 368 -21.90 -8.13 -21.91
CA PRO A 368 -20.57 -7.69 -21.53
C PRO A 368 -19.95 -7.24 -22.85
N GLN A 369 -19.44 -6.00 -22.92
CA GLN A 369 -18.48 -5.67 -23.96
C GLN A 369 -17.41 -6.75 -23.90
N GLY A 370 -17.42 -7.69 -24.85
CA GLY A 370 -16.25 -8.51 -25.11
C GLY A 370 -15.13 -7.50 -25.27
N TRP A 371 -14.08 -7.63 -24.46
CA TRP A 371 -13.16 -6.51 -24.21
C TRP A 371 -12.46 -5.96 -25.47
N GLY A 372 -12.69 -6.51 -26.67
CA GLY A 372 -11.96 -6.14 -27.90
C GLY A 372 -10.48 -6.47 -27.79
N LEU A 373 -10.11 -7.23 -26.76
CA LEU A 373 -8.75 -7.50 -26.33
C LEU A 373 -8.34 -8.87 -26.86
N VAL A 374 -7.32 -8.88 -27.72
CA VAL A 374 -6.71 -10.07 -28.29
C VAL A 374 -5.45 -10.43 -27.49
N ARG A 375 -5.23 -11.73 -27.29
CA ARG A 375 -4.06 -12.23 -26.57
C ARG A 375 -2.79 -11.90 -27.34
N ALA A 376 -1.82 -11.27 -26.66
CA ALA A 376 -0.50 -11.05 -27.23
C ALA A 376 0.20 -12.41 -27.46
N GLY A 377 0.31 -12.85 -28.72
CA GLY A 377 1.18 -13.96 -29.07
C GLY A 377 2.66 -13.61 -28.80
N ARG A 378 3.50 -14.60 -28.44
CA ARG A 378 4.94 -14.38 -28.26
C ARG A 378 5.62 -14.09 -29.62
N GLY A 379 5.62 -12.82 -30.02
CA GLY A 379 6.46 -12.33 -31.10
C GLY A 379 7.90 -12.14 -30.60
N GLY A 380 8.77 -13.11 -30.90
CA GLY A 380 10.21 -12.95 -30.75
C GLY A 380 10.74 -12.01 -31.84
N TYR A 381 11.44 -10.95 -31.43
CA TYR A 381 12.11 -10.02 -32.34
C TYR A 381 13.27 -10.74 -33.04
N ARG A 382 13.07 -11.18 -34.29
CA ARG A 382 14.16 -11.56 -35.19
C ARG A 382 14.55 -10.33 -36.02
N ARG A 383 15.73 -9.80 -35.73
CA ARG A 383 16.47 -8.87 -36.59
C ARG A 383 16.86 -9.62 -37.87
N GLY A 384 16.41 -9.18 -39.04
CA GLY A 384 16.93 -9.69 -40.30
C GLY A 384 16.21 -9.19 -41.55
N GLY A 385 16.93 -8.38 -42.34
CA GLY A 385 16.93 -8.45 -43.81
C GLY A 385 15.78 -7.77 -44.55
N GLY A 386 16.05 -6.61 -45.13
CA GLY A 386 15.14 -5.91 -46.02
C GLY A 386 14.82 -6.67 -47.32
N ARG A 387 13.61 -6.40 -47.83
CA ARG A 387 13.23 -6.40 -49.25
C ARG A 387 12.02 -5.48 -49.42
N ALA A 388 12.09 -4.67 -50.47
CA ALA A 388 11.07 -3.72 -50.92
C ALA A 388 9.92 -4.41 -51.69
N CYS A 389 8.91 -3.60 -52.04
CA CYS A 389 7.64 -3.85 -52.78
C CYS A 389 6.42 -4.09 -51.86
N ASP A 390 5.26 -3.44 -52.01
CA ASP A 390 4.71 -2.58 -53.08
C ASP A 390 3.72 -1.53 -52.53
N ASP A 391 3.67 -0.39 -53.22
CA ASP A 391 2.76 0.75 -53.02
C ASP A 391 1.32 0.40 -53.44
N THR A 392 0.50 -0.08 -52.51
CA THR A 392 -0.96 0.12 -52.53
C THR A 392 -1.52 0.09 -51.11
N ALA A 393 -1.43 1.21 -50.39
CA ALA A 393 -2.20 1.45 -49.17
C ALA A 393 -2.67 2.90 -49.12
N ALA A 394 -3.96 3.09 -48.87
CA ALA A 394 -4.60 4.41 -48.79
C ALA A 394 -3.94 5.27 -47.69
N LYS A 395 -3.68 6.54 -48.01
CA LYS A 395 -3.08 7.50 -47.07
C LYS A 395 -4.05 7.81 -45.92
N PRO A 396 -3.55 7.95 -44.67
CA PRO A 396 -4.38 8.28 -43.51
C PRO A 396 -4.88 9.74 -43.54
N TRP A 397 -6.09 9.94 -43.00
CA TRP A 397 -6.93 11.15 -43.00
C TRP A 397 -6.27 12.45 -42.50
N TYR A 398 -5.18 12.37 -41.73
CA TYR A 398 -4.59 13.56 -41.09
C TYR A 398 -3.70 14.42 -42.00
N VAL A 399 -3.38 13.98 -43.22
CA VAL A 399 -2.53 14.75 -44.16
C VAL A 399 -3.33 15.82 -44.94
N GLN A 400 -4.66 15.87 -44.80
CA GLN A 400 -5.50 16.88 -45.47
C GLN A 400 -5.80 18.11 -44.60
N ALA A 401 -5.63 18.05 -43.29
CA ALA A 401 -5.98 19.15 -42.38
C ALA A 401 -4.94 20.30 -42.38
N GLU A 402 -3.67 20.04 -42.70
CA GLU A 402 -2.62 21.08 -42.68
C GLU A 402 -2.60 21.99 -43.92
N LYS A 403 -3.45 21.76 -44.93
CA LYS A 403 -3.53 22.63 -46.13
C LYS A 403 -4.73 23.58 -46.15
N GLU A 404 -5.66 23.47 -45.21
CA GLU A 404 -6.84 24.36 -45.14
C GLU A 404 -6.77 25.45 -44.07
N GLU A 405 -5.84 25.36 -43.10
CA GLU A 405 -5.70 26.39 -42.04
C GLU A 405 -4.82 27.60 -42.40
N GLU A 406 -4.15 27.63 -43.56
CA GLU A 406 -3.34 28.79 -43.97
C GLU A 406 -4.15 29.92 -44.66
N LYS A 407 -5.48 29.78 -44.77
CA LYS A 407 -6.36 30.80 -45.36
C LYS A 407 -7.62 31.02 -44.54
N LYS A 408 -7.52 31.74 -43.41
CA LYS A 408 -8.49 32.76 -42.95
C LYS A 408 -8.13 33.24 -41.53
N GLY A 409 -7.32 34.29 -41.46
CA GLY A 409 -7.25 35.12 -40.26
C GLY A 409 -8.41 36.10 -40.21
N GLN A 410 -9.19 36.10 -39.12
CA GLN A 410 -9.69 37.32 -38.48
C GLN A 410 -10.33 37.03 -37.11
N LYS A 411 -9.93 37.83 -36.11
CA LYS A 411 -10.29 37.79 -34.68
C LYS A 411 -11.78 38.02 -34.42
N LYS A 412 -12.37 37.25 -33.48
CA LYS A 412 -13.41 37.74 -32.54
C LYS A 412 -13.29 37.04 -31.18
N THR A 413 -13.15 37.84 -30.14
CA THR A 413 -13.25 37.50 -28.71
C THR A 413 -14.69 37.20 -28.31
N VAL A 414 -14.92 36.14 -27.53
CA VAL A 414 -16.21 35.83 -26.88
C VAL A 414 -15.97 35.51 -25.40
N LYS A 415 -16.82 36.08 -24.55
CA LYS A 415 -16.80 36.05 -23.07
C LYS A 415 -17.17 34.67 -22.51
N LEU A 416 -16.55 34.31 -21.38
CA LEU A 416 -16.93 33.18 -20.52
C LEU A 416 -18.12 33.56 -19.63
N GLU A 417 -19.08 32.65 -19.49
CA GLU A 417 -20.17 32.73 -18.53
C GLU A 417 -20.24 31.40 -17.76
N GLU A 418 -20.15 31.51 -16.43
CA GLU A 418 -20.28 30.41 -15.45
C GLU A 418 -21.77 30.10 -15.21
N ILE A 419 -22.12 28.81 -15.13
CA ILE A 419 -23.45 28.37 -14.71
C ILE A 419 -23.30 27.58 -13.41
N GLY A 420 -23.67 28.23 -12.30
CA GLY A 420 -23.89 27.64 -10.99
C GLY A 420 -25.36 27.21 -10.80
N ARG A 421 -25.57 26.33 -9.82
CA ARG A 421 -26.81 25.58 -9.54
C ARG A 421 -27.61 26.30 -8.45
N GLU A 422 -28.88 26.63 -8.72
CA GLU A 422 -29.81 27.23 -7.75
C GLU A 422 -30.31 26.19 -6.73
N VAL A 423 -30.46 26.66 -5.49
CA VAL A 423 -31.08 26.00 -4.34
C VAL A 423 -32.41 26.73 -4.08
N GLU A 424 -33.50 25.97 -3.99
CA GLU A 424 -34.83 26.47 -3.62
C GLU A 424 -34.89 26.77 -2.11
N GLU A 425 -35.28 27.99 -1.74
CA GLU A 425 -35.71 28.37 -0.39
C GLU A 425 -37.17 28.84 -0.44
N GLU A 426 -37.98 28.32 0.49
CA GLU A 426 -39.40 28.59 0.71
C GLU A 426 -39.63 29.99 1.28
N THR A 427 -40.62 30.71 0.73
CA THR A 427 -41.11 31.99 1.24
C THR A 427 -42.27 31.79 2.23
N ILE A 428 -42.13 32.32 3.43
CA ILE A 428 -43.21 32.61 4.38
C ILE A 428 -43.54 34.11 4.24
N GLU A 429 -44.78 34.44 3.87
CA GLU A 429 -45.34 35.79 3.92
C GLU A 429 -46.28 35.93 5.12
N ASP A 430 -46.01 36.93 5.96
CA ASP A 430 -46.94 37.52 6.91
C ASP A 430 -47.97 38.40 6.16
N MET A 431 -49.26 38.16 6.43
CA MET A 431 -50.33 39.12 6.17
C MET A 431 -51.13 39.34 7.45
N SER A 432 -51.16 40.60 7.88
CA SER A 432 -52.03 41.20 8.87
C SER A 432 -53.50 41.17 8.44
N ASP A 433 -54.36 40.63 9.30
CA ASP A 433 -55.56 41.28 9.86
C ASP A 433 -56.08 40.48 11.08
#